data_AF-A0A212D6M4-F1
#
_entry.id   AF-A0A212D6M4-F1
#
_cell.length_a   1.000
_cell.length_b   1.000
_cell.length_c   1.000
_cell.angle_alpha   90.00
_cell.angle_beta   90.00
_cell.angle_gamma   90.00
#
_symmetry.space_group_name_H-M   'P 1'
#
loop_
_entity.id
_entity.type
_entity.pdbx_description
1 polymer ?
#
loop_
_entity_poly.entity_id
_entity_poly.type
_entity_poly.pdbx_seq_one_letter_code
_entity_poly.pdbx_strand_id
1 'polypeptide(L)'
;MTAITIITTTIFTNITIFITIILADLRRVLLRLQHLYEVDQDPVLSQPVTVNLQSVLRGLGSVVSVEERSLTGTWNESMQAYVTNVYNTVVEELILEKKRRFIAVEQEYFRLWWDGVASDEQKGQVRQLVAEGRLEFVLGGQVMHDEAVTHFDDQILQLTEGHGFLYETFGIRPQFSWQVDPFGASATTPTLFALAGFNAHVISRINYNLKEAMQDNQQLQFVWRGSRSLSAQQEIFTHVLDQFGYCS
;
A
#
# COMPACT_ATOMS: atom_id res chain seq x y z
N MET A 1 -3.99 -1.71 24.82
CA MET A 1 -2.86 -1.16 24.06
C MET A 1 -1.78 -2.23 24.08
N THR A 2 -1.72 -3.06 23.03
CA THR A 2 -0.74 -4.15 22.92
C THR A 2 0.55 -3.51 22.45
N ALA A 3 1.60 -3.51 23.27
CA ALA A 3 2.90 -3.02 22.80
C ALA A 3 3.37 -3.91 21.63
N ILE A 4 3.85 -3.32 20.55
CA ILE A 4 4.50 -4.04 19.47
C ILE A 4 5.97 -3.71 19.64
N THR A 5 6.79 -4.72 19.94
CA THR A 5 8.24 -4.55 19.99
C THR A 5 8.78 -4.99 18.62
N ILE A 6 9.28 -4.01 17.87
CA ILE A 6 10.00 -4.26 16.61
C ILE A 6 11.48 -4.31 16.94
N ILE A 7 12.11 -5.44 16.64
CA ILE A 7 13.57 -5.59 16.74
C ILE A 7 14.10 -5.60 15.31
N THR A 8 14.88 -4.60 14.97
CA THR A 8 15.55 -4.51 13.67
C THR A 8 17.00 -4.92 13.82
N THR A 9 17.41 -5.92 13.04
CA THR A 9 18.81 -6.32 12.94
C THR A 9 19.14 -6.57 11.48
N THR A 10 20.16 -5.88 10.97
CA THR A 10 20.75 -6.21 9.67
C THR A 10 21.60 -7.46 9.84
N ILE A 11 21.27 -8.53 9.11
CA ILE A 11 22.03 -9.78 9.14
C ILE A 11 22.60 -9.95 7.74
N PHE A 12 23.93 -9.96 7.63
CA PHE A 12 24.68 -9.82 6.37
C PHE A 12 24.64 -8.39 5.78
N THR A 13 25.61 -8.05 4.94
CA THR A 13 25.80 -6.69 4.38
C THR A 13 24.66 -6.22 3.46
N ASN A 14 23.75 -7.11 3.04
CA ASN A 14 22.73 -6.86 2.03
C ASN A 14 21.30 -7.33 2.41
N ILE A 15 21.08 -7.84 3.63
CA ILE A 15 19.74 -8.24 4.09
C ILE A 15 19.39 -7.56 5.41
N THR A 16 18.23 -6.93 5.43
CA THR A 16 17.64 -6.38 6.65
C THR A 16 16.52 -7.29 7.14
N ILE A 17 16.59 -7.68 8.40
CA ILE A 17 15.56 -8.48 9.05
C ILE A 17 14.79 -7.58 10.01
N PHE A 18 13.48 -7.51 9.78
CA PHE A 18 12.53 -6.90 10.70
C PHE A 18 11.80 -8.01 11.45
N ILE A 19 12.09 -8.14 12.75
CA ILE A 19 11.39 -9.08 13.62
C ILE A 19 10.30 -8.32 14.35
N THR A 20 9.04 -8.68 14.09
CA THR A 20 7.90 -8.13 14.82
C THR A 20 7.36 -9.19 15.77
N ILE A 21 7.52 -8.94 17.07
CA ILE A 21 6.96 -9.82 18.10
C ILE A 21 5.52 -9.38 18.38
N ILE A 22 4.56 -10.24 18.07
CA ILE A 22 3.15 -9.98 18.38
C ILE A 22 2.94 -10.36 19.86
N LEU A 23 2.91 -9.37 20.75
CA LEU A 23 2.77 -9.61 22.20
C LEU A 23 1.47 -10.30 22.62
N ALA A 24 0.50 -10.50 21.71
CA ALA A 24 -0.72 -11.27 21.97
C ALA A 24 -0.49 -12.80 22.01
N ASP A 25 0.59 -13.31 21.40
CA ASP A 25 0.99 -14.72 21.46
C ASP A 25 2.51 -14.84 21.50
N LEU A 26 3.08 -15.02 22.70
CA LEU A 26 4.52 -15.19 22.90
C LEU A 26 5.10 -16.46 22.26
N ARG A 27 4.27 -17.32 21.66
CA ARG A 27 4.70 -18.55 20.97
C ARG A 27 4.85 -18.36 19.45
N ARG A 28 4.44 -17.21 18.90
CA ARG A 28 4.54 -16.92 17.46
C ARG A 28 5.23 -15.58 17.24
N VAL A 29 6.04 -15.52 16.19
CA VAL A 29 6.77 -14.31 15.79
C VAL A 29 6.50 -14.06 14.32
N LEU A 30 6.18 -12.82 13.97
CA LEU A 30 6.09 -12.41 12.57
C LEU A 30 7.47 -11.93 12.13
N LEU A 31 8.02 -12.59 11.12
CA LEU A 31 9.32 -12.27 10.55
C LEU A 31 9.12 -11.64 9.17
N ARG A 32 9.62 -10.42 8.98
CA ARG A 32 9.72 -9.78 7.67
C ARG A 32 11.18 -9.75 7.25
N LEU A 33 11.48 -10.40 6.13
CA LEU A 33 12.80 -10.39 5.50
C LEU A 33 12.76 -9.41 4.33
N GLN A 34 13.73 -8.50 4.28
CA GLN A 34 13.88 -7.57 3.17
C GLN A 34 15.29 -7.66 2.61
N HIS A 35 15.39 -7.86 1.30
CA HIS A 35 16.64 -7.71 0.59
C HIS A 35 16.88 -6.22 0.30
N LEU A 36 18.09 -5.73 0.56
CA LEU A 36 18.41 -4.30 0.39
C LEU A 36 18.58 -3.89 -1.07
N TYR A 37 18.77 -4.86 -1.95
CA TYR A 37 18.99 -4.65 -3.38
C TYR A 37 18.00 -5.45 -4.23
N GLU A 38 17.56 -4.88 -5.35
CA GLU A 38 16.76 -5.60 -6.33
C GLU A 38 17.60 -6.55 -7.19
N VAL A 39 16.94 -7.45 -7.91
CA VAL A 39 17.62 -8.34 -8.87
C VAL A 39 18.40 -7.48 -9.87
N ASP A 40 19.67 -7.83 -10.08
CA ASP A 40 20.61 -7.15 -10.99
C ASP A 40 21.03 -5.71 -10.62
N GLN A 41 20.66 -5.19 -9.45
CA GLN A 41 21.04 -3.83 -9.03
C GLN A 41 22.54 -3.69 -8.70
N ASP A 42 23.17 -4.77 -8.23
CA ASP A 42 24.59 -4.86 -7.89
C ASP A 42 25.11 -6.28 -8.15
N PRO A 43 26.26 -6.45 -8.84
CA PRO A 43 26.76 -7.75 -9.26
C PRO A 43 27.07 -8.72 -8.10
N VAL A 44 27.28 -8.20 -6.90
CA VAL A 44 27.64 -8.99 -5.71
C VAL A 44 26.53 -8.95 -4.67
N LEU A 45 26.02 -7.76 -4.35
CA LEU A 45 25.07 -7.54 -3.25
C LEU A 45 23.62 -7.89 -3.61
N SER A 46 23.29 -8.02 -4.89
CA SER A 46 21.96 -8.44 -5.37
C SER A 46 21.79 -9.96 -5.52
N GLN A 47 22.86 -10.72 -5.28
CA GLN A 47 22.84 -12.17 -5.43
C GLN A 47 21.96 -12.82 -4.35
N PRO A 48 21.22 -13.90 -4.67
CA PRO A 48 20.39 -14.60 -3.69
C PRO A 48 21.19 -15.05 -2.46
N VAL A 49 20.61 -14.87 -1.28
CA VAL A 49 21.23 -15.27 -0.01
C VAL A 49 20.34 -16.26 0.73
N THR A 50 20.94 -17.33 1.24
CA THR A 50 20.27 -18.31 2.10
C THR A 50 20.38 -17.88 3.56
N VAL A 51 19.24 -17.59 4.20
CA VAL A 51 19.19 -17.22 5.62
C VAL A 51 18.85 -18.44 6.49
N ASN A 52 19.72 -18.78 7.44
CA ASN A 52 19.43 -19.82 8.42
C ASN A 52 18.59 -19.27 9.58
N LEU A 53 17.28 -19.42 9.49
CA LEU A 53 16.32 -18.92 10.49
C LEU A 53 16.53 -19.53 11.89
N GLN A 54 16.98 -20.78 12.00
CA GLN A 54 17.28 -21.39 13.29
C GLN A 54 18.43 -20.68 13.98
N SER A 55 19.43 -20.22 13.23
CA SER A 55 20.55 -19.43 13.74
C SER A 55 20.12 -18.02 14.14
N VAL A 56 19.29 -17.38 13.32
CA VAL A 56 18.80 -16.02 13.57
C VAL A 56 17.91 -15.96 14.82
N LEU A 57 17.08 -16.98 15.03
CA LEU A 57 16.07 -17.00 16.10
C LEU A 57 16.51 -17.78 17.35
N ARG A 58 17.79 -18.17 17.48
CA ARG A 58 18.29 -18.97 18.63
C ARG A 58 17.92 -18.38 19.99
N GLY A 59 17.90 -17.05 20.11
CA GLY A 59 17.55 -16.35 21.36
C GLY A 59 16.06 -16.38 21.71
N LEU A 60 15.19 -16.76 20.78
CA LEU A 60 13.73 -16.81 20.96
C LEU A 60 13.20 -18.22 21.23
N GLY A 61 14.08 -19.24 21.17
CA GLY A 61 13.74 -20.64 21.40
C GLY A 61 13.89 -21.51 20.14
N SER A 62 13.39 -22.75 20.22
CA SER A 62 13.41 -23.69 19.10
C SER A 62 12.31 -23.35 18.08
N VAL A 63 12.70 -23.11 16.83
CA VAL A 63 11.76 -22.96 15.71
C VAL A 63 11.15 -24.31 15.36
N VAL A 64 9.84 -24.46 15.54
CA VAL A 64 9.10 -25.72 15.27
C VAL A 64 8.59 -25.78 13.84
N SER A 65 8.11 -24.66 13.30
CA SER A 65 7.65 -24.53 11.91
C SER A 65 7.85 -23.10 11.39
N VAL A 66 7.88 -22.96 10.07
CA VAL A 66 7.90 -21.68 9.37
C VAL A 66 6.83 -21.74 8.29
N GLU A 67 5.99 -20.70 8.21
CA GLU A 67 4.93 -20.59 7.23
C GLU A 67 5.00 -19.20 6.61
N GLU A 68 5.05 -19.17 5.28
CA GLU A 68 5.06 -17.91 4.53
C GLU A 68 3.69 -17.22 4.62
N ARG A 69 3.73 -15.90 4.68
CA ARG A 69 2.56 -15.03 4.80
C ARG A 69 2.63 -13.94 3.76
N SER A 70 1.47 -13.39 3.44
CA SER A 70 1.39 -12.14 2.71
C SER A 70 2.04 -10.99 3.49
N LEU A 71 2.24 -9.86 2.82
CA LEU A 71 2.76 -8.63 3.44
C LEU A 71 1.94 -8.13 4.64
N THR A 72 0.64 -8.49 4.70
CA THR A 72 -0.28 -8.17 5.81
C THR A 72 -0.38 -9.29 6.86
N GLY A 73 0.34 -10.41 6.71
CA GLY A 73 0.32 -11.54 7.64
C GLY A 73 -0.80 -12.57 7.41
N THR A 74 -1.55 -12.46 6.31
CA THR A 74 -2.63 -13.40 5.94
C THR A 74 -2.11 -14.56 5.06
N TRP A 75 -2.88 -15.64 4.98
CA TRP A 75 -2.57 -16.78 4.11
C TRP A 75 -2.88 -16.46 2.64
N ASN A 76 -2.05 -16.90 1.69
CA ASN A 76 -2.25 -16.63 0.26
C ASN A 76 -3.58 -17.20 -0.29
N GLU A 77 -3.93 -18.45 0.05
CA GLU A 77 -5.23 -19.03 -0.33
C GLU A 77 -6.41 -18.25 0.29
N SER A 78 -6.25 -17.78 1.54
CA SER A 78 -7.24 -16.93 2.20
C SER A 78 -7.36 -15.58 1.51
N MET A 79 -6.27 -15.05 0.96
CA MET A 79 -6.26 -13.76 0.29
C MET A 79 -6.96 -13.83 -1.05
N GLN A 80 -6.65 -14.85 -1.87
CA GLN A 80 -7.31 -15.04 -3.17
C GLN A 80 -8.82 -15.23 -3.00
N ALA A 81 -9.23 -16.04 -2.02
CA ALA A 81 -10.65 -16.21 -1.68
C ALA A 81 -11.29 -14.89 -1.22
N TYR A 82 -10.60 -14.10 -0.39
CA TYR A 82 -11.08 -12.80 0.07
C TYR A 82 -11.26 -11.80 -1.08
N VAL A 83 -10.24 -11.58 -1.91
CA VAL A 83 -10.33 -10.63 -3.03
C VAL A 83 -11.33 -11.08 -4.08
N THR A 84 -11.49 -12.39 -4.27
CA THR A 84 -12.51 -12.95 -5.15
C THR A 84 -13.91 -12.57 -4.69
N ASN A 85 -14.20 -12.76 -3.40
CA ASN A 85 -15.50 -12.37 -2.86
C ASN A 85 -15.74 -10.86 -3.02
N VAL A 86 -14.74 -10.03 -2.70
CA VAL A 86 -14.86 -8.57 -2.82
C VAL A 86 -15.15 -8.16 -4.26
N TYR A 87 -14.32 -8.54 -5.22
CA TYR A 87 -14.45 -8.04 -6.59
C TYR A 87 -15.60 -8.70 -7.37
N ASN A 88 -15.94 -9.96 -7.09
CA ASN A 88 -17.16 -10.55 -7.66
C ASN A 88 -18.40 -9.77 -7.22
N THR A 89 -18.53 -9.51 -5.92
CA THR A 89 -19.66 -8.75 -5.39
C THR A 89 -19.65 -7.30 -5.87
N VAL A 90 -18.49 -6.63 -5.95
CA VAL A 90 -18.41 -5.27 -6.50
C VAL A 90 -18.92 -5.23 -7.94
N VAL A 91 -18.44 -6.13 -8.80
CA VAL A 91 -18.88 -6.16 -10.21
C VAL A 91 -20.38 -6.46 -10.29
N GLU A 92 -20.88 -7.46 -9.56
CA GLU A 92 -22.30 -7.80 -9.52
C GLU A 92 -23.15 -6.62 -9.07
N GLU A 93 -22.84 -6.00 -7.92
CA GLU A 93 -23.62 -4.90 -7.36
C GLU A 93 -23.57 -3.64 -8.24
N LEU A 94 -22.45 -3.40 -8.95
CA LEU A 94 -22.35 -2.30 -9.91
C LEU A 94 -23.14 -2.58 -11.19
N ILE A 95 -23.21 -3.82 -11.67
CA ILE A 95 -24.06 -4.16 -12.82
C ILE A 95 -25.54 -4.07 -12.44
N LEU A 96 -25.91 -4.51 -11.23
CA LEU A 96 -27.29 -4.51 -10.75
C LEU A 96 -27.88 -3.10 -10.60
N GLU A 97 -27.14 -2.13 -10.03
CA GLU A 97 -27.64 -0.77 -9.78
C GLU A 97 -26.74 0.29 -10.39
N LYS A 98 -27.22 0.95 -11.45
CA LYS A 98 -26.47 1.91 -12.26
C LYS A 98 -25.99 3.17 -11.52
N LYS A 99 -26.60 3.51 -10.38
CA LYS A 99 -26.19 4.67 -9.57
C LYS A 99 -24.99 4.38 -8.66
N ARG A 100 -24.70 3.10 -8.39
CA ARG A 100 -23.59 2.74 -7.51
C ARG A 100 -22.25 3.07 -8.15
N ARG A 101 -21.32 3.45 -7.30
CA ARG A 101 -19.91 3.70 -7.61
C ARG A 101 -19.04 3.01 -6.58
N PHE A 102 -17.83 2.65 -6.99
CA PHE A 102 -16.85 2.02 -6.12
C PHE A 102 -15.46 2.55 -6.47
N ILE A 103 -14.64 2.78 -5.46
CA ILE A 103 -13.22 3.11 -5.62
C ILE A 103 -12.37 1.88 -5.28
N ALA A 104 -11.41 1.55 -6.12
CA ALA A 104 -10.40 0.53 -5.86
C ALA A 104 -9.04 1.21 -5.71
N VAL A 105 -8.28 0.83 -4.67
CA VAL A 105 -7.04 1.51 -4.29
C VAL A 105 -5.82 0.68 -4.66
N GLU A 106 -5.64 -0.48 -4.00
CA GLU A 106 -4.47 -1.34 -4.16
C GLU A 106 -4.58 -2.23 -5.41
N GLN A 107 -3.65 -2.03 -6.36
CA GLN A 107 -3.66 -2.80 -7.61
C GLN A 107 -3.33 -4.26 -7.40
N GLU A 108 -2.48 -4.62 -6.43
CA GLU A 108 -2.05 -6.01 -6.25
C GLU A 108 -3.23 -6.94 -5.98
N TYR A 109 -4.18 -6.51 -5.14
CA TYR A 109 -5.39 -7.28 -4.87
C TYR A 109 -6.33 -7.37 -6.07
N PHE A 110 -6.45 -6.28 -6.82
CA PHE A 110 -7.23 -6.30 -8.05
C PHE A 110 -6.63 -7.26 -9.07
N ARG A 111 -5.30 -7.26 -9.24
CA ARG A 111 -4.57 -8.15 -10.16
C ARG A 111 -4.70 -9.62 -9.78
N LEU A 112 -4.62 -9.97 -8.49
CA LEU A 112 -4.86 -11.33 -8.02
C LEU A 112 -6.23 -11.87 -8.46
N TRP A 113 -7.27 -11.03 -8.39
CA TRP A 113 -8.59 -11.39 -8.89
C TRP A 113 -8.66 -11.38 -10.42
N TRP A 114 -8.15 -10.33 -11.06
CA TRP A 114 -8.20 -10.11 -12.50
C TRP A 114 -7.49 -11.22 -13.29
N ASP A 115 -6.27 -11.57 -12.91
CA ASP A 115 -5.47 -12.55 -13.62
C ASP A 115 -5.83 -13.98 -13.19
N GLY A 116 -6.18 -14.17 -11.92
CA GLY A 116 -6.38 -15.50 -11.35
C GLY A 116 -7.80 -16.06 -11.45
N VAL A 117 -8.83 -15.22 -11.37
CA VAL A 117 -10.21 -15.68 -11.09
C VAL A 117 -11.27 -15.08 -12.00
N ALA A 118 -11.13 -13.82 -12.41
CA ALA A 118 -12.15 -13.10 -13.17
C ALA A 118 -12.43 -13.77 -14.53
N SER A 119 -13.71 -14.01 -14.82
CA SER A 119 -14.15 -14.51 -16.14
C SER A 119 -14.03 -13.45 -17.23
N ASP A 120 -14.01 -13.86 -18.50
CA ASP A 120 -13.98 -12.91 -19.62
C ASP A 120 -15.18 -11.96 -19.63
N GLU A 121 -16.35 -12.44 -19.18
CA GLU A 121 -17.54 -11.61 -19.00
C GLU A 121 -17.30 -10.53 -17.93
N GLN A 122 -16.79 -10.91 -16.76
CA GLN A 122 -16.48 -9.97 -15.69
C GLN A 122 -15.40 -8.96 -16.14
N LYS A 123 -14.40 -9.42 -16.88
CA LYS A 123 -13.38 -8.54 -17.46
C LYS A 123 -13.99 -7.53 -18.45
N GLY A 124 -14.98 -7.95 -19.23
CA GLY A 124 -15.76 -7.06 -20.09
C GLY A 124 -16.57 -6.02 -19.30
N GLN A 125 -17.27 -6.48 -18.27
CA GLN A 125 -18.07 -5.64 -17.37
C GLN A 125 -17.21 -4.59 -16.66
N VAL A 126 -16.04 -4.96 -16.13
CA VAL A 126 -15.11 -4.02 -15.51
C VAL A 126 -14.65 -2.95 -16.49
N ARG A 127 -14.28 -3.32 -17.72
CA ARG A 127 -13.89 -2.31 -18.74
C ARG A 127 -15.01 -1.32 -19.01
N GLN A 128 -16.25 -1.80 -19.09
CA GLN A 128 -17.41 -0.93 -19.20
C GLN A 128 -17.57 -0.02 -17.98
N LEU A 129 -17.52 -0.58 -16.76
CA LEU A 129 -17.68 0.18 -15.51
C LEU A 129 -16.60 1.25 -15.31
N VAL A 130 -15.36 0.97 -15.73
CA VAL A 130 -14.25 1.93 -15.73
C VAL A 130 -14.50 3.04 -16.76
N ALA A 131 -14.91 2.69 -17.98
CA ALA A 131 -15.25 3.68 -19.01
C ALA A 131 -16.42 4.58 -18.62
N GLU A 132 -17.38 4.05 -17.85
CA GLU A 132 -18.51 4.81 -17.29
C GLU A 132 -18.14 5.65 -16.05
N GLY A 133 -16.93 5.50 -15.50
CA GLY A 133 -16.50 6.18 -14.27
C GLY A 133 -17.22 5.69 -13.01
N ARG A 134 -17.71 4.44 -13.04
CA ARG A 134 -18.46 3.83 -11.93
C ARG A 134 -17.57 2.95 -11.06
N LEU A 135 -16.57 2.33 -11.67
CA LEU A 135 -15.43 1.77 -10.96
C LEU A 135 -14.24 2.69 -11.23
N GLU A 136 -13.75 3.35 -10.18
CA GLU A 136 -12.63 4.28 -10.28
C GLU A 136 -11.42 3.74 -9.54
N PHE A 137 -10.26 3.78 -10.18
CA PHE A 137 -8.99 3.46 -9.51
C PHE A 137 -8.36 4.74 -8.95
N VAL A 138 -8.21 4.79 -7.64
CA VAL A 138 -7.56 5.89 -6.92
C VAL A 138 -6.23 5.40 -6.35
N LEU A 139 -5.23 6.26 -6.23
CA LEU A 139 -3.81 5.92 -6.02
C LEU A 139 -3.26 5.03 -7.15
N GLY A 140 -3.73 3.79 -7.28
CA GLY A 140 -3.39 2.90 -8.38
C GLY A 140 -1.95 2.38 -8.38
N GLY A 141 -1.23 2.52 -7.28
CA GLY A 141 0.03 1.78 -7.06
C GLY A 141 -0.25 0.31 -6.73
N GLN A 142 0.81 -0.52 -6.73
CA GLN A 142 0.69 -1.90 -6.23
C GLN A 142 0.08 -1.94 -4.82
N VAL A 143 0.48 -0.99 -3.97
CA VAL A 143 0.04 -0.88 -2.58
C VAL A 143 -0.20 0.58 -2.18
N MET A 144 -0.85 0.75 -1.02
CA MET A 144 -0.74 1.97 -0.23
C MET A 144 0.57 1.91 0.57
N HIS A 145 1.63 2.57 0.08
CA HIS A 145 2.97 2.44 0.66
C HIS A 145 3.11 3.15 2.01
N ASP A 146 4.00 2.65 2.87
CA ASP A 146 4.36 3.34 4.11
C ASP A 146 5.17 4.61 3.83
N GLU A 147 4.98 5.64 4.65
CA GLU A 147 5.62 6.94 4.45
C GLU A 147 6.84 7.18 5.36
N ALA A 148 7.08 6.29 6.34
CA ALA A 148 8.14 6.45 7.34
C ALA A 148 9.43 5.68 6.99
N VAL A 149 9.30 4.45 6.49
CA VAL A 149 10.43 3.52 6.27
C VAL A 149 10.61 3.08 4.82
N THR A 150 9.96 3.75 3.86
CA THR A 150 10.07 3.44 2.43
C THR A 150 10.93 4.46 1.70
N HIS A 151 11.93 4.00 0.96
CA HIS A 151 12.77 4.86 0.12
C HIS A 151 11.97 5.39 -1.07
N PHE A 152 12.27 6.60 -1.54
CA PHE A 152 11.49 7.22 -2.62
C PHE A 152 11.58 6.45 -3.94
N ASP A 153 12.69 5.75 -4.20
CA ASP A 153 12.82 4.87 -5.37
C ASP A 153 11.77 3.74 -5.34
N ASP A 154 11.56 3.11 -4.18
CA ASP A 154 10.55 2.06 -4.01
C ASP A 154 9.13 2.63 -4.16
N GLN A 155 8.91 3.87 -3.68
CA GLN A 155 7.62 4.57 -3.86
C GLN A 155 7.33 4.81 -5.35
N ILE A 156 8.34 5.17 -6.14
CA ILE A 156 8.22 5.37 -7.59
C ILE A 156 7.99 4.03 -8.28
N LEU A 157 8.74 2.99 -7.93
CA LEU A 157 8.64 1.69 -8.58
C LEU A 157 7.24 1.08 -8.40
N GLN A 158 6.77 0.96 -7.16
CA GLN A 158 5.46 0.35 -6.89
C GLN A 158 4.30 1.14 -7.55
N LEU A 159 4.45 2.46 -7.67
CA LEU A 159 3.49 3.33 -8.34
C LEU A 159 3.53 3.10 -9.86
N THR A 160 4.73 3.00 -10.43
CA THR A 160 4.97 2.78 -11.85
C THR A 160 4.41 1.43 -12.30
N GLU A 161 4.66 0.37 -11.53
CA GLU A 161 4.14 -0.97 -11.80
C GLU A 161 2.61 -1.01 -11.79
N GLY A 162 1.98 -0.40 -10.78
CA GLY A 162 0.52 -0.32 -10.69
C GLY A 162 -0.10 0.51 -11.82
N HIS A 163 0.49 1.67 -12.12
CA HIS A 163 0.01 2.57 -13.19
C HIS A 163 0.22 1.96 -14.58
N GLY A 164 1.33 1.23 -14.79
CA GLY A 164 1.60 0.52 -16.03
C GLY A 164 0.48 -0.47 -16.36
N PHE A 165 0.13 -1.33 -15.39
CA PHE A 165 -0.99 -2.27 -15.54
C PHE A 165 -2.31 -1.56 -15.87
N LEU A 166 -2.66 -0.50 -15.14
CA LEU A 166 -3.91 0.24 -15.35
C LEU A 166 -3.96 0.89 -16.75
N TYR A 167 -2.85 1.46 -17.19
CA TYR A 167 -2.76 2.11 -18.49
C TYR A 167 -2.84 1.09 -19.63
N GLU A 168 -2.12 -0.01 -19.54
CA GLU A 168 -2.12 -1.05 -20.58
C GLU A 168 -3.47 -1.79 -20.66
N THR A 169 -4.13 -2.01 -19.53
CA THR A 169 -5.37 -2.79 -19.46
C THR A 169 -6.62 -1.97 -19.74
N PHE A 170 -6.67 -0.72 -19.25
CA PHE A 170 -7.86 0.12 -19.27
C PHE A 170 -7.66 1.47 -19.97
N GLY A 171 -6.42 1.86 -20.30
CA GLY A 171 -6.13 3.16 -20.91
C GLY A 171 -6.29 4.34 -19.96
N ILE A 172 -6.29 4.11 -18.64
CA ILE A 172 -6.56 5.14 -17.64
C ILE A 172 -5.28 5.56 -16.89
N ARG A 173 -5.36 6.73 -16.24
CA ARG A 173 -4.36 7.22 -15.28
C ARG A 173 -5.09 7.73 -14.04
N PRO A 174 -4.86 7.16 -12.85
CA PRO A 174 -5.46 7.64 -11.60
C PRO A 174 -5.26 9.15 -11.40
N GLN A 175 -6.31 9.85 -10.97
CA GLN A 175 -6.30 11.32 -10.82
C GLN A 175 -6.18 11.78 -9.38
N PHE A 176 -6.52 10.90 -8.43
CA PHE A 176 -6.55 11.19 -7.00
C PHE A 176 -5.73 10.15 -6.26
N SER A 177 -4.94 10.58 -5.27
CA SER A 177 -4.19 9.68 -4.40
C SER A 177 -4.90 9.50 -3.06
N TRP A 178 -4.70 8.33 -2.46
CA TRP A 178 -5.41 7.87 -1.27
C TRP A 178 -4.42 7.19 -0.32
N GLN A 179 -3.98 7.90 0.72
CA GLN A 179 -3.00 7.48 1.73
C GLN A 179 -3.60 7.58 3.14
N VAL A 180 -4.68 6.83 3.38
CA VAL A 180 -5.45 6.96 4.63
C VAL A 180 -4.90 6.09 5.77
N ASP A 181 -4.12 5.05 5.47
CA ASP A 181 -3.65 4.08 6.46
C ASP A 181 -2.15 4.12 6.86
N PRO A 182 -1.23 4.82 6.18
CA PRO A 182 0.15 4.95 6.67
C PRO A 182 0.23 5.61 8.04
N PHE A 183 1.16 5.19 8.88
CA PHE A 183 1.29 5.71 10.25
C PHE A 183 2.07 7.02 10.30
N GLY A 184 1.40 8.10 9.88
CA GLY A 184 2.00 9.42 9.69
C GLY A 184 2.15 9.73 8.20
N ALA A 185 2.42 11.00 7.88
CA ALA A 185 2.55 11.47 6.52
C ALA A 185 3.90 12.17 6.32
N SER A 186 4.56 11.84 5.22
CA SER A 186 5.86 12.39 4.81
C SER A 186 5.67 13.53 3.84
N ALA A 187 6.61 14.48 3.80
CA ALA A 187 6.62 15.52 2.78
C ALA A 187 7.02 14.99 1.39
N THR A 188 7.66 13.81 1.33
CA THR A 188 8.12 13.19 0.08
C THR A 188 6.96 12.70 -0.77
N THR A 189 6.00 11.98 -0.17
CA THR A 189 4.83 11.40 -0.85
C THR A 189 3.99 12.42 -1.65
N PRO A 190 3.51 13.55 -1.07
CA PRO A 190 2.74 14.54 -1.82
C PRO A 190 3.57 15.20 -2.92
N THR A 191 4.89 15.34 -2.73
CA THR A 191 5.80 15.87 -3.75
C THR A 191 5.89 14.93 -4.96
N LEU A 192 6.06 13.63 -4.70
CA LEU A 192 6.07 12.59 -5.75
C LEU A 192 4.72 12.50 -6.46
N PHE A 193 3.61 12.58 -5.72
CA PHE A 193 2.28 12.53 -6.34
C PHE A 193 1.96 13.77 -7.18
N ALA A 194 2.39 14.97 -6.75
CA ALA A 194 2.29 16.16 -7.58
C ALA A 194 3.06 15.97 -8.91
N LEU A 195 4.29 15.43 -8.83
CA LEU A 195 5.12 15.13 -10.00
C LEU A 195 4.54 14.04 -10.91
N ALA A 196 3.88 13.05 -10.33
CA ALA A 196 3.19 11.98 -11.07
C ALA A 196 1.88 12.46 -11.74
N GLY A 197 1.45 13.70 -11.46
CA GLY A 197 0.28 14.31 -12.10
C GLY A 197 -1.04 14.07 -11.36
N PHE A 198 -1.00 13.74 -10.07
CA PHE A 198 -2.22 13.68 -9.25
C PHE A 198 -2.79 15.08 -9.00
N ASN A 199 -4.12 15.20 -9.06
CA ASN A 199 -4.83 16.46 -8.83
C ASN A 199 -5.05 16.73 -7.33
N ALA A 200 -5.23 15.68 -6.52
CA ALA A 200 -5.36 15.80 -5.08
C ALA A 200 -4.84 14.58 -4.32
N HIS A 201 -4.62 14.81 -3.04
CA HIS A 201 -4.08 13.85 -2.09
C HIS A 201 -4.95 13.76 -0.85
N VAL A 202 -5.35 12.54 -0.47
CA VAL A 202 -6.15 12.31 0.74
C VAL A 202 -5.32 11.54 1.75
N ILE A 203 -5.27 12.05 2.98
CA ILE A 203 -4.63 11.40 4.13
C ILE A 203 -5.58 11.32 5.31
N SER A 204 -5.26 10.47 6.30
CA SER A 204 -6.05 10.42 7.54
C SER A 204 -5.20 10.46 8.80
N ARG A 205 -4.16 9.62 8.88
CA ARG A 205 -3.40 9.44 10.13
C ARG A 205 -2.35 10.53 10.33
N ILE A 206 -2.74 11.57 11.06
CA ILE A 206 -1.84 12.62 11.59
C ILE A 206 -1.93 12.67 13.12
N ASN A 207 -1.06 13.46 13.75
CA ASN A 207 -1.09 13.66 15.20
C ASN A 207 -2.48 14.16 15.67
N TYR A 208 -3.01 13.58 16.75
CA TYR A 208 -4.35 13.88 17.29
C TYR A 208 -4.54 15.38 17.58
N ASN A 209 -3.61 15.99 18.32
CA ASN A 209 -3.70 17.41 18.68
C ASN A 209 -3.62 18.31 17.44
N LEU A 210 -2.84 17.91 16.43
CA LEU A 210 -2.78 18.63 15.15
C LEU A 210 -4.12 18.51 14.40
N LYS A 211 -4.74 17.32 14.36
CA LYS A 211 -6.03 17.12 13.71
C LYS A 211 -7.13 17.95 14.37
N GLU A 212 -7.22 17.94 15.71
CA GLU A 212 -8.17 18.75 16.47
C GLU A 212 -7.96 20.25 16.19
N ALA A 213 -6.72 20.73 16.24
CA ALA A 213 -6.41 22.13 15.91
C ALA A 213 -6.78 22.47 14.45
N MET A 214 -6.54 21.57 13.50
CA MET A 214 -6.93 21.77 12.09
C MET A 214 -8.45 21.77 11.92
N GLN A 215 -9.19 20.98 12.70
CA GLN A 215 -10.66 21.01 12.71
C GLN A 215 -11.18 22.34 13.22
N ASP A 216 -10.69 22.79 14.37
CA ASP A 216 -11.09 24.06 15.00
C ASP A 216 -10.82 25.27 14.09
N ASN A 217 -9.72 25.22 13.33
CA ASN A 217 -9.31 26.30 12.43
C ASN A 217 -9.75 26.12 10.97
N GLN A 218 -10.53 25.08 10.65
CA GLN A 218 -10.97 24.76 9.28
C GLN A 218 -9.81 24.56 8.27
N GLN A 219 -8.72 23.93 8.72
CA GLN A 219 -7.47 23.73 7.97
C GLN A 219 -7.25 22.30 7.46
N LEU A 220 -8.27 21.41 7.55
CA LEU A 220 -8.19 20.05 7.01
C LEU A 220 -8.03 19.98 5.48
N GLN A 221 -8.13 21.11 4.79
CA GLN A 221 -7.91 21.23 3.36
C GLN A 221 -6.86 22.32 3.13
N PHE A 222 -5.77 21.97 2.45
CA PHE A 222 -4.67 22.89 2.23
C PHE A 222 -3.88 22.51 0.97
N VAL A 223 -3.06 23.44 0.48
CA VAL A 223 -2.11 23.17 -0.60
C VAL A 223 -0.79 22.74 0.02
N TRP A 224 -0.38 21.50 -0.20
CA TRP A 224 0.84 20.95 0.39
C TRP A 224 2.04 21.26 -0.50
N ARG A 225 2.99 22.02 0.05
CA ARG A 225 4.34 22.24 -0.47
C ARG A 225 5.33 21.31 0.23
N GLY A 226 5.55 20.12 -0.32
CA GLY A 226 6.41 19.12 0.32
C GLY A 226 7.92 19.42 0.20
N SER A 227 8.34 20.12 -0.85
CA SER A 227 9.75 20.48 -1.08
C SER A 227 9.96 21.98 -1.18
N ARG A 228 10.87 22.52 -0.36
CA ARG A 228 11.28 23.94 -0.41
C ARG A 228 12.06 24.28 -1.69
N SER A 229 12.79 23.32 -2.23
CA SER A 229 13.70 23.53 -3.37
C SER A 229 13.00 23.43 -4.73
N LEU A 230 11.83 22.76 -4.79
CA LEU A 230 11.19 22.42 -6.05
C LEU A 230 10.02 23.35 -6.45
N SER A 231 9.76 24.39 -5.65
CA SER A 231 8.84 25.51 -5.97
C SER A 231 7.39 25.08 -6.31
N ALA A 232 6.60 25.98 -6.92
CA ALA A 232 5.15 25.82 -7.12
C ALA A 232 4.73 24.71 -8.10
N GLN A 233 5.67 24.12 -8.84
CA GLN A 233 5.39 23.04 -9.80
C GLN A 233 5.05 21.70 -9.14
N GLN A 234 5.14 21.61 -7.81
CA GLN A 234 4.97 20.37 -7.04
C GLN A 234 4.04 20.56 -5.85
N GLU A 235 3.10 21.48 -5.97
CA GLU A 235 2.03 21.69 -5.01
C GLU A 235 0.87 20.75 -5.30
N ILE A 236 0.31 20.15 -4.26
CA ILE A 236 -0.87 19.28 -4.39
C ILE A 236 -1.94 19.66 -3.37
N PHE A 237 -3.19 19.76 -3.82
CA PHE A 237 -4.32 19.92 -2.91
C PHE A 237 -4.42 18.68 -2.02
N THR A 238 -4.38 18.89 -0.71
CA THR A 238 -4.42 17.83 0.29
C THR A 238 -5.64 17.97 1.17
N HIS A 239 -6.32 16.85 1.38
CA HIS A 239 -7.41 16.72 2.32
C HIS A 239 -7.06 15.71 3.43
N VAL A 240 -7.18 16.15 4.68
CA VAL A 240 -7.13 15.28 5.85
C VAL A 240 -8.55 14.88 6.22
N LEU A 241 -8.82 13.57 6.31
CA LEU A 241 -10.11 13.08 6.79
C LEU A 241 -10.37 13.57 8.23
N ASP A 242 -11.61 13.95 8.49
CA ASP A 242 -12.06 14.53 9.76
C ASP A 242 -12.12 13.51 10.89
N GLN A 243 -12.48 12.26 10.59
CA GLN A 243 -12.52 11.20 11.59
C GLN A 243 -11.13 10.67 11.95
N PHE A 244 -11.00 10.11 13.16
CA PHE A 244 -9.77 9.45 13.62
C PHE A 244 -9.59 8.04 13.02
N GLY A 245 -10.63 7.52 12.37
CA GLY A 245 -10.58 6.36 11.49
C GLY A 245 -10.94 6.74 10.05
N TYR A 246 -10.74 5.81 9.12
CA TYR A 246 -11.20 5.91 7.73
C TYR A 246 -12.31 4.89 7.41
N CYS A 247 -12.74 4.14 8.42
CA CYS A 247 -13.93 3.27 8.38
C CYS A 247 -14.98 3.86 9.33
N SER A 248 -16.23 3.90 8.87
CA SER A 248 -17.41 4.28 9.66
C SER A 248 -17.89 3.18 10.59
#